data_AF-A0A955Z4D2-F1
#
_entry.id   AF-A0A955Z4D2-F1
#
_cell.length_a   1.000
_cell.length_b   1.000
_cell.length_c   1.000
_cell.angle_alpha   90.00
_cell.angle_beta   90.00
_cell.angle_gamma   90.00
#
_symmetry.space_group_name_H-M   'P 1'
#
loop_
_entity.id
_entity.type
_entity.pdbx_description
1 polymer ?
#
loop_
_entity_poly.entity_id
_entity_poly.type
_entity_poly.pdbx_seq_one_letter_code
_entity_poly.pdbx_strand_id
1 'polypeptide(L)'
;MVSVSGDRARAGLGVEASALWPVFPGSLFQARTAISVAFGGRGQLLVGAQGHIPHDRDDEGRFSSIAGHLGVRGYLWKGLHVDAATNVGWGRLRASTVDGRNYDSLDVELMALAGWRVEVGPVYALVQPLGIASVVYRSNPWPIAGEGKRTTEPPIYVGNVALGVQF
;
A
#
# COMPACT_ATOMS: atom_id res chain seq x y z
N MET A 1 6.29 -27.07 -13.09
CA MET A 1 5.67 -27.63 -11.88
C MET A 1 5.36 -26.46 -10.94
N VAL A 2 4.08 -26.15 -10.72
CA VAL A 2 3.66 -25.11 -9.77
C VAL A 2 3.74 -25.75 -8.38
N SER A 3 4.65 -25.29 -7.54
CA SER A 3 4.79 -25.79 -6.16
C SER A 3 3.87 -24.98 -5.26
N VAL A 4 2.95 -25.66 -4.59
CA VAL A 4 2.16 -25.10 -3.48
C VAL A 4 2.78 -25.56 -2.15
N SER A 5 4.09 -25.39 -1.97
CA SER A 5 4.71 -25.60 -0.65
C SER A 5 4.48 -24.35 0.23
N GLY A 6 3.21 -24.02 0.47
CA GLY A 6 2.78 -22.67 0.85
C GLY A 6 2.69 -22.36 2.35
N ASP A 7 3.25 -23.20 3.24
CA ASP A 7 3.11 -22.99 4.69
C ASP A 7 4.24 -22.18 5.34
N ARG A 8 5.25 -21.78 4.55
CA ARG A 8 6.38 -20.96 5.02
C ARG A 8 6.77 -19.97 3.92
N ALA A 9 7.10 -18.74 4.32
CA ALA A 9 7.86 -17.87 3.45
C ALA A 9 9.21 -18.56 3.18
N ARG A 10 9.68 -18.59 1.93
CA ARG A 10 11.06 -19.02 1.66
C ARG A 10 11.98 -18.10 2.47
N ALA A 11 12.86 -18.70 3.27
CA ALA A 11 13.82 -17.95 4.05
C ALA A 11 14.67 -17.09 3.08
N GLY A 12 14.86 -15.82 3.42
CA GLY A 12 15.63 -14.89 2.60
C GLY A 12 14.91 -13.58 2.33
N LEU A 13 15.38 -12.87 1.31
CA LEU A 13 14.96 -11.53 0.91
C LEU A 13 14.19 -11.62 -0.40
N GLY A 14 13.10 -10.88 -0.51
CA GLY A 14 12.39 -10.68 -1.77
C GLY A 14 12.19 -9.20 -2.06
N VAL A 15 11.98 -8.86 -3.31
CA VAL A 15 11.52 -7.52 -3.73
C VAL A 15 10.20 -7.70 -4.45
N GLU A 16 9.22 -6.86 -4.15
CA GLU A 16 7.90 -6.85 -4.77
C GLU A 16 7.43 -5.43 -5.08
N ALA A 17 6.68 -5.29 -6.18
CA ALA A 17 6.08 -4.03 -6.60
C ALA A 17 4.61 -4.25 -6.98
N SER A 18 3.77 -3.25 -6.72
CA SER A 18 2.37 -3.29 -7.15
C SER A 18 2.30 -3.23 -8.68
N ALA A 19 1.61 -4.20 -9.27
CA ALA A 19 1.24 -4.21 -10.67
C ALA A 19 -0.16 -3.61 -10.89
N LEU A 20 -1.01 -3.59 -9.86
CA LEU A 20 -2.37 -3.07 -9.96
C LEU A 20 -2.44 -1.55 -9.81
N TRP A 21 -1.84 -0.99 -8.77
CA TRP A 21 -2.02 0.42 -8.39
C TRP A 21 -1.58 1.46 -9.43
N PRO A 22 -0.57 1.19 -10.28
CA PRO A 22 -0.25 2.06 -11.41
C PRO A 22 -1.35 2.15 -12.47
N VAL A 23 -2.28 1.20 -12.50
CA VAL A 23 -3.41 1.13 -13.46
C VAL A 23 -4.74 1.44 -12.77
N PHE A 24 -4.93 0.97 -11.54
CA PHE A 24 -6.12 1.22 -10.72
C PHE A 24 -5.71 1.42 -9.25
N PRO A 25 -5.70 2.67 -8.73
CA PRO A 25 -6.40 3.85 -9.27
C PRO A 25 -5.68 4.62 -10.40
N GLY A 26 -4.49 4.20 -10.84
CA GLY A 26 -3.84 4.79 -12.03
C GLY A 26 -2.74 5.82 -11.75
N SER A 27 -2.44 6.08 -10.47
CA SER A 27 -1.44 7.07 -10.07
C SER A 27 -0.53 6.64 -8.93
N LEU A 28 -0.78 5.47 -8.32
CA LEU A 28 -0.06 5.02 -7.13
C LEU A 28 0.96 3.95 -7.50
N PHE A 29 2.21 4.17 -7.11
CA PHE A 29 3.29 3.20 -7.24
C PHE A 29 3.72 2.75 -5.85
N GLN A 30 3.99 1.45 -5.68
CA GLN A 30 4.55 0.90 -4.46
C GLN A 30 5.61 -0.14 -4.81
N ALA A 31 6.74 -0.07 -4.12
CA ALA A 31 7.77 -1.09 -4.13
C ALA A 31 8.25 -1.34 -2.71
N ARG A 32 8.47 -2.61 -2.36
CA ARG A 32 8.89 -3.03 -1.02
C ARG A 32 9.78 -4.25 -1.07
N THR A 33 10.67 -4.32 -0.10
CA THR A 33 11.48 -5.49 0.21
C THR A 33 10.73 -6.32 1.25
N ALA A 34 10.59 -7.61 0.99
CA ALA A 34 10.05 -8.60 1.91
C ALA A 34 11.20 -9.36 2.57
N ILE A 35 11.43 -9.11 3.85
CA ILE A 35 12.50 -9.71 4.63
C ILE A 35 11.88 -10.78 5.52
N SER A 36 12.29 -12.05 5.36
CA SER A 36 11.77 -13.13 6.20
C SER A 36 12.12 -12.90 7.67
N VAL A 37 11.10 -12.83 8.54
CA VAL A 37 11.27 -12.67 9.99
C VAL A 37 10.55 -13.77 10.76
N ALA A 38 11.16 -14.23 11.85
CA ALA A 38 10.76 -15.45 12.53
C ALA A 38 9.57 -15.24 13.48
N PHE A 39 8.35 -15.45 12.96
CA PHE A 39 7.25 -16.05 13.71
C PHE A 39 7.10 -17.51 13.26
N GLY A 40 8.07 -18.36 13.58
CA GLY A 40 8.10 -19.76 13.10
C GLY A 40 8.25 -19.93 11.58
N GLY A 41 8.90 -18.98 10.89
CA GLY A 41 9.10 -19.02 9.43
C GLY A 41 7.86 -18.63 8.60
N ARG A 42 6.85 -18.05 9.25
CA ARG A 42 5.57 -17.64 8.65
C ARG A 42 5.40 -16.12 8.58
N GLY A 43 6.48 -15.36 8.76
CA GLY A 43 6.45 -13.90 8.82
C GLY A 43 7.38 -13.25 7.81
N GLN A 44 7.00 -12.07 7.32
CA GLN A 44 7.90 -11.16 6.60
C GLN A 44 7.74 -9.74 7.16
N LEU A 45 8.86 -9.04 7.33
CA LEU A 45 8.90 -7.59 7.48
C LEU A 45 8.89 -6.97 6.07
N LEU A 46 8.07 -5.95 5.87
CA LEU A 46 7.91 -5.24 4.62
C LEU A 46 8.49 -3.83 4.82
N VAL A 47 9.47 -3.46 4.01
CA VAL A 47 10.09 -2.13 4.04
C VAL A 47 10.17 -1.59 2.63
N GLY A 48 9.67 -0.39 2.39
CA GLY A 48 9.63 0.15 1.04
C GLY A 48 9.22 1.60 0.96
N ALA A 49 8.68 1.96 -0.20
CA ALA A 49 8.11 3.27 -0.45
C ALA A 49 6.88 3.15 -1.34
N GLN A 50 6.00 4.13 -1.22
CA GLN A 50 4.91 4.36 -2.15
C GLN A 50 4.79 5.84 -2.50
N GLY A 51 4.15 6.15 -3.62
CA GLY A 51 3.90 7.53 -3.99
C GLY A 51 2.85 7.66 -5.08
N HIS A 52 2.11 8.76 -5.01
CA HIS A 52 1.24 9.18 -6.10
C HIS A 52 2.00 10.09 -7.06
N ILE A 53 2.01 9.75 -8.35
CA ILE A 53 2.35 10.73 -9.39
C ILE A 53 1.29 11.85 -9.39
N PRO A 54 1.68 13.10 -9.71
CA PRO A 54 0.74 14.21 -9.77
C PRO A 54 -0.44 13.92 -10.69
N HIS A 55 -1.64 13.90 -10.13
CA HIS A 55 -2.91 13.70 -10.86
C HIS A 55 -3.98 14.61 -10.29
N ASP A 56 -4.98 14.93 -11.09
CA ASP A 56 -6.11 15.76 -10.66
C ASP A 56 -7.16 14.87 -9.99
N ARG A 57 -7.68 15.35 -8.87
CA ARG A 57 -8.82 14.79 -8.15
C ARG A 57 -9.94 15.82 -8.18
N ASP A 58 -11.08 15.43 -8.73
CA ASP A 58 -12.18 16.35 -9.06
C ASP A 58 -12.69 17.15 -7.85
N ASP A 59 -12.61 16.55 -6.67
CA ASP A 59 -13.11 17.07 -5.39
C ASP A 59 -12.04 17.76 -4.53
N GLU A 60 -10.76 17.69 -4.91
CA GLU A 60 -9.67 18.20 -4.08
C GLU A 60 -8.75 19.17 -4.84
N GLY A 61 -8.33 18.84 -6.07
CA GLY A 61 -7.29 19.53 -6.82
C GLY A 61 -6.17 18.59 -7.28
N ARG A 62 -4.98 19.13 -7.61
CA ARG A 62 -3.87 18.32 -8.09
C ARG A 62 -3.07 17.70 -6.95
N PHE A 63 -3.20 16.39 -6.76
CA PHE A 63 -2.60 15.65 -5.66
C PHE A 63 -1.34 14.87 -6.07
N SER A 64 -0.35 14.82 -5.18
CA SER A 64 0.82 13.93 -5.27
C SER A 64 1.33 13.57 -3.87
N SER A 65 2.07 12.47 -3.75
CA SER A 65 2.68 12.09 -2.48
C SER A 65 3.92 11.24 -2.63
N ILE A 66 4.74 11.21 -1.57
CA ILE A 66 5.81 10.24 -1.37
C ILE A 66 5.79 9.80 0.09
N ALA A 67 5.82 8.49 0.33
CA ALA A 67 5.75 7.91 1.67
C ALA A 67 6.69 6.72 1.80
N GLY A 68 7.29 6.59 2.98
CA GLY A 68 7.92 5.35 3.42
C GLY A 68 6.87 4.33 3.80
N HIS A 69 7.10 3.07 3.47
CA HIS A 69 6.23 1.94 3.77
C HIS A 69 6.88 1.02 4.79
N LEU A 70 6.17 0.71 5.86
CA LEU A 70 6.55 -0.30 6.84
C LEU A 70 5.37 -1.23 7.09
N GLY A 71 5.61 -2.54 7.11
CA GLY A 71 4.55 -3.50 7.38
C GLY A 71 5.05 -4.86 7.79
N VAL A 72 4.11 -5.72 8.16
CA VAL A 72 4.34 -7.12 8.48
C VAL A 72 3.36 -7.98 7.68
N ARG A 73 3.85 -9.10 7.15
CA ARG A 73 3.04 -10.14 6.51
C ARG A 73 3.09 -11.41 7.34
N GLY A 74 1.93 -11.96 7.69
CA GLY A 74 1.80 -13.26 8.32
C GLY A 74 1.14 -14.28 7.38
N TYR A 75 1.77 -15.43 7.17
CA TYR A 75 1.22 -16.54 6.40
C TYR A 75 0.41 -17.47 7.31
N LEU A 76 -0.85 -17.66 6.94
CA LEU A 76 -1.82 -18.42 7.72
C LEU A 76 -1.92 -19.86 7.20
N TRP A 77 -1.99 -20.05 5.89
CA TRP A 77 -2.17 -21.37 5.27
C TRP A 77 -1.90 -21.36 3.77
N LYS A 78 -0.98 -22.21 3.26
CA LYS A 78 -0.78 -22.43 1.82
C LYS A 78 -0.81 -21.15 0.96
N GLY A 79 -0.01 -20.15 1.34
CA GLY A 79 0.09 -18.86 0.66
C GLY A 79 -0.96 -17.82 1.06
N LEU A 80 -2.05 -18.22 1.74
CA LEU A 80 -2.96 -17.29 2.41
C LEU A 80 -2.16 -16.48 3.43
N HIS A 81 -2.27 -15.17 3.36
CA HIS A 81 -1.57 -14.25 4.24
C HIS A 81 -2.39 -13.01 4.54
N VAL A 82 -1.97 -12.32 5.60
CA VAL A 82 -2.45 -11.01 5.99
C VAL A 82 -1.28 -10.04 6.09
N ASP A 83 -1.46 -8.83 5.60
CA ASP A 83 -0.54 -7.71 5.70
C ASP A 83 -1.14 -6.67 6.65
N ALA A 84 -0.33 -6.15 7.57
CA ALA A 84 -0.63 -4.93 8.32
C ALA A 84 0.51 -3.94 8.06
N ALA A 85 0.18 -2.72 7.65
CA ALA A 85 1.17 -1.74 7.22
C ALA A 85 0.80 -0.32 7.62
N THR A 86 1.82 0.53 7.65
CA THR A 86 1.72 1.97 7.78
C THR A 86 2.53 2.63 6.68
N ASN A 87 1.98 3.72 6.13
CA ASN A 87 2.69 4.63 5.25
C ASN A 87 2.83 5.98 5.94
N VAL A 88 4.04 6.51 5.99
CA VAL A 88 4.32 7.83 6.56
C VAL A 88 5.01 8.67 5.49
N GLY A 89 4.41 9.79 5.11
CA GLY A 89 4.88 10.53 3.95
C GLY A 89 4.36 11.94 3.83
N TRP A 90 4.85 12.63 2.80
CA TRP A 90 4.43 13.98 2.47
C TRP A 90 3.40 13.95 1.34
N GLY A 91 2.20 14.44 1.63
CA GLY A 91 1.16 14.75 0.66
C GLY A 91 1.25 16.21 0.21
N ARG A 92 0.98 16.45 -1.07
CA ARG A 92 0.96 17.78 -1.68
C ARG A 92 -0.32 17.93 -2.49
N LEU A 93 -1.13 18.91 -2.11
CA LEU A 93 -2.27 19.37 -2.89
C LEU A 93 -1.95 20.73 -3.49
N ARG A 94 -2.23 20.89 -4.79
CA ARG A 94 -2.05 22.16 -5.50
C ARG A 94 -3.36 22.60 -6.12
N ALA A 95 -3.61 23.90 -6.08
CA ALA A 95 -4.81 24.54 -6.59
C ALA A 95 -6.09 23.84 -6.10
N SER A 96 -6.37 23.92 -4.80
CA SER A 96 -7.57 23.30 -4.21
C SER A 96 -8.84 23.73 -4.95
N THR A 97 -9.72 22.78 -5.26
CA THR A 97 -11.00 23.06 -5.90
C THR A 97 -11.98 23.81 -5.00
N VAL A 98 -11.72 23.85 -3.68
CA VAL A 98 -12.56 24.52 -2.68
C VAL A 98 -12.15 25.99 -2.49
N ASP A 99 -10.85 26.29 -2.37
CA ASP A 99 -10.37 27.64 -2.02
C ASP A 99 -9.16 28.13 -2.83
N GLY A 100 -8.69 27.35 -3.81
CA GLY A 100 -7.56 27.68 -4.68
C GLY A 100 -6.18 27.62 -4.01
N ARG A 101 -6.09 27.23 -2.73
CA ARG A 101 -4.81 27.21 -2.00
C ARG A 101 -3.99 25.96 -2.28
N ASN A 102 -2.72 26.03 -1.87
CA ASN A 102 -1.79 24.91 -1.89
C ASN A 102 -1.59 24.39 -0.47
N TYR A 103 -1.51 23.07 -0.33
CA TYR A 103 -1.31 22.41 0.94
C TYR A 103 -0.16 21.42 0.84
N ASP A 104 0.65 21.39 1.89
CA ASP A 104 1.63 20.34 2.15
C ASP A 104 1.31 19.76 3.53
N SER A 105 1.27 18.44 3.63
CA SER A 105 0.93 17.72 4.85
C SER A 105 1.84 16.52 5.05
N LEU A 106 2.22 16.25 6.29
CA LEU A 106 2.70 14.96 6.72
C LEU A 106 1.50 14.08 7.02
N ASP A 107 1.39 12.96 6.32
CA ASP A 107 0.27 12.05 6.38
C ASP A 107 0.71 10.70 6.93
N VAL A 108 -0.12 10.11 7.79
CA VAL A 108 0.03 8.72 8.26
C VAL A 108 -1.19 7.93 7.83
N GLU A 109 -0.93 6.91 7.04
CA GLU A 109 -1.94 5.96 6.58
C GLU A 109 -1.69 4.60 7.24
N LEU A 110 -2.77 3.94 7.64
CA LEU A 110 -2.77 2.54 8.06
C LEU A 110 -3.47 1.71 7.01
N MET A 111 -2.94 0.51 6.75
CA MET A 111 -3.53 -0.44 5.81
C MET A 111 -3.52 -1.85 6.40
N ALA A 112 -4.57 -2.60 6.09
CA ALA A 112 -4.60 -4.04 6.29
C ALA A 112 -5.07 -4.71 5.00
N LEU A 113 -4.38 -5.75 4.55
CA LEU A 113 -4.74 -6.52 3.37
C LEU A 113 -4.73 -8.02 3.68
N ALA A 114 -5.51 -8.80 2.94
CA ALA A 114 -5.52 -10.25 2.99
C ALA A 114 -5.58 -10.82 1.57
N GLY A 115 -4.86 -11.91 1.35
CA GLY A 115 -4.74 -12.46 0.02
C GLY A 115 -3.96 -13.76 -0.06
N TRP A 116 -3.66 -14.17 -1.29
CA TRP A 116 -2.86 -15.36 -1.59
C TRP A 116 -1.56 -15.02 -2.30
N ARG A 117 -0.52 -15.78 -1.97
CA ARG A 117 0.74 -15.82 -2.70
C ARG A 117 0.77 -17.03 -3.63
N VAL A 118 1.13 -16.80 -4.88
CA VAL A 118 1.32 -17.84 -5.90
C VAL A 118 2.77 -17.78 -6.39
N GLU A 119 3.49 -18.90 -6.39
CA GLU A 119 4.91 -18.96 -6.75
C GLU A 119 5.19 -19.82 -7.98
N VAL A 120 6.10 -19.36 -8.83
CA VAL A 120 6.70 -20.11 -9.93
C VAL A 120 8.21 -19.88 -9.94
N GLY A 121 8.97 -20.85 -9.43
CA GLY A 121 10.43 -20.70 -9.29
C GLY A 121 10.79 -19.63 -8.24
N PRO A 122 11.63 -18.62 -8.57
CA PRO A 122 11.92 -17.48 -7.70
C PRO A 122 10.87 -16.36 -7.81
N VAL A 123 10.00 -16.41 -8.82
CA VAL A 123 9.00 -15.37 -9.06
C VAL A 123 7.72 -15.70 -8.31
N TYR A 124 7.07 -14.69 -7.76
CA TYR A 124 5.77 -14.84 -7.12
C TYR A 124 4.83 -13.67 -7.45
N ALA A 125 3.53 -13.95 -7.35
CA ALA A 125 2.48 -12.96 -7.37
C ALA A 125 1.73 -12.98 -6.03
N LEU A 126 1.30 -11.80 -5.60
CA LEU A 126 0.41 -11.60 -4.47
C LEU A 126 -0.91 -11.09 -5.01
N VAL A 127 -2.00 -11.78 -4.69
CA VAL A 127 -3.35 -11.39 -5.06
C VAL A 127 -4.08 -11.08 -3.76
N GLN A 128 -4.28 -9.80 -3.49
CA GLN A 128 -4.83 -9.28 -2.24
C GLN A 128 -6.14 -8.57 -2.52
N PRO A 129 -7.26 -9.29 -2.72
CA PRO A 129 -8.52 -8.67 -3.05
C PRO A 129 -9.10 -7.93 -1.84
N LEU A 130 -8.88 -8.40 -0.62
CA LEU A 130 -9.50 -7.84 0.58
C LEU A 130 -8.54 -6.89 1.27
N GLY A 131 -8.91 -5.63 1.41
CA GLY A 131 -8.13 -4.70 2.20
C GLY A 131 -8.88 -3.43 2.54
N ILE A 132 -8.35 -2.75 3.55
CA ILE A 132 -8.82 -1.47 4.05
C ILE A 132 -7.64 -0.55 4.28
N ALA A 133 -7.77 0.71 3.89
CA ALA A 133 -6.79 1.75 4.14
C ALA A 133 -7.47 2.97 4.77
N SER A 134 -6.78 3.69 5.64
CA SER A 134 -7.28 4.91 6.25
C SER A 134 -6.13 5.86 6.55
N VAL A 135 -6.27 7.12 6.14
CA VAL A 135 -5.41 8.20 6.64
C VAL A 135 -5.87 8.55 8.04
N VAL A 136 -5.03 8.25 9.04
CA VAL A 136 -5.35 8.45 10.47
C VAL A 136 -4.78 9.75 11.03
N TYR A 137 -3.87 10.38 10.30
CA TYR A 137 -3.27 11.66 10.67
C TYR A 137 -2.88 12.47 9.43
N ARG A 138 -3.13 13.78 9.50
CA ARG A 138 -2.64 14.80 8.58
C ARG A 138 -2.16 15.99 9.39
N SER A 139 -0.93 16.47 9.17
CA SER A 139 -0.44 17.65 9.87
C SER A 139 -1.11 18.94 9.41
N ASN A 140 -1.60 18.97 8.16
CA ASN A 140 -2.26 20.11 7.55
C ASN A 140 -3.43 19.63 6.67
N PRO A 141 -4.57 19.26 7.28
CA PRO A 141 -5.73 18.80 6.53
C PRO A 141 -6.31 19.93 5.66
N TRP A 142 -6.66 19.61 4.43
CA TRP A 142 -7.30 20.52 3.49
C TRP A 142 -8.79 20.21 3.33
N PRO A 143 -9.60 21.18 2.87
CA PRO A 143 -11.00 20.94 2.60
C PRO A 143 -11.20 20.09 1.34
N ILE A 144 -12.18 19.19 1.39
CA ILE A 144 -12.63 18.35 0.26
C ILE A 144 -14.04 18.79 -0.15
N ALA A 145 -14.29 18.96 -1.45
CA ALA A 145 -15.59 19.38 -1.98
C ALA A 145 -16.67 18.32 -1.71
N GLY A 146 -17.87 18.75 -1.32
CA GLY A 146 -19.01 17.84 -1.10
C GLY A 146 -19.03 17.09 0.25
N GLU A 147 -17.92 17.03 1.00
CA GLU A 147 -17.83 16.30 2.27
C GLU A 147 -18.07 17.13 3.55
N GLY A 148 -18.77 18.27 3.46
CA GLY A 148 -19.27 18.97 4.66
C GLY A 148 -18.22 19.31 5.71
N LYS A 149 -17.07 19.90 5.31
CA LYS A 149 -15.94 20.26 6.17
C LYS A 149 -15.29 19.07 6.90
N ARG A 150 -15.36 17.84 6.36
CA ARG A 150 -14.52 16.75 6.86
C ARG A 150 -13.05 17.03 6.55
N THR A 151 -12.22 16.85 7.57
CA THR A 151 -10.75 16.91 7.49
C THR A 151 -10.12 15.51 7.47
N THR A 152 -10.96 14.47 7.51
CA THR A 152 -10.56 13.06 7.56
C THR A 152 -11.40 12.27 6.55
N GLU A 153 -10.73 11.52 5.68
CA GLU A 153 -11.36 10.60 4.73
C GLU A 153 -11.85 9.34 5.46
N PRO A 154 -13.02 8.79 5.10
CA PRO A 154 -13.44 7.49 5.61
C PRO A 154 -12.45 6.40 5.15
N PRO A 155 -12.36 5.29 5.89
CA PRO A 155 -11.59 4.15 5.43
C PRO A 155 -12.08 3.68 4.05
N ILE A 156 -11.13 3.43 3.15
CA ILE A 156 -11.41 2.98 1.79
C ILE A 156 -11.10 1.50 1.65
N TYR A 157 -11.86 0.82 0.78
CA TYR A 157 -11.52 -0.51 0.33
C TYR A 157 -10.29 -0.44 -0.58
N VAL A 158 -9.31 -1.31 -0.34
CA VAL A 158 -8.11 -1.43 -1.17
C VAL A 158 -7.88 -2.89 -1.55
N GLY A 159 -7.70 -3.13 -2.84
CA GLY A 159 -7.19 -4.39 -3.37
C GLY A 159 -5.83 -4.17 -4.02
N ASN A 160 -5.01 -5.21 -4.11
CA ASN A 160 -3.70 -5.13 -4.77
C ASN A 160 -3.38 -6.43 -5.53
N VAL A 161 -2.64 -6.27 -6.62
CA VAL A 161 -1.87 -7.35 -7.24
C VAL A 161 -0.43 -6.90 -7.29
N ALA A 162 0.47 -7.65 -6.67
CA ALA A 162 1.90 -7.34 -6.67
C ALA A 162 2.69 -8.50 -7.26
N LEU A 163 3.79 -8.18 -7.94
CA LEU A 163 4.74 -9.14 -8.49
C LEU A 163 6.06 -9.00 -7.74
N GLY A 164 6.71 -10.13 -7.46
CA GLY A 164 7.98 -10.12 -6.77
C GLY A 164 8.92 -11.25 -7.17
N VAL A 165 10.17 -11.09 -6.76
CA VAL A 165 11.26 -12.04 -6.93
C VAL A 165 11.86 -12.32 -5.57
N GLN A 166 12.07 -13.61 -5.27
CA GLN A 166 12.73 -14.12 -4.09
C GLN A 166 14.19 -14.48 -4.42
N PHE A 167 15.12 -14.03 -3.58
CA PHE A 167 16.55 -14.34 -3.63
C PHE A 167 16.93 -15.36 -2.55
#